data_AF-A0A7C1HTB8-F1
#
_entry.id   AF-A0A7C1HTB8-F1
#
_cell.length_a   1.000
_cell.length_b   1.000
_cell.length_c   1.000
_cell.angle_alpha   90.00
_cell.angle_beta   90.00
_cell.angle_gamma   90.00
#
_symmetry.space_group_name_H-M   'P 1'
#
loop_
_entity.id
_entity.type
_entity.pdbx_description
1 polymer ?
#
loop_
_entity_poly.entity_id
_entity_poly.type
_entity_poly.pdbx_seq_one_letter_code
_entity_poly.pdbx_strand_id
1 'polypeptide(L)'
;MFKKIVTFLAFGAVIFGMVWLFLYQQSHSHTSHEVHDFLTCEEAGGSILESYPRQCVYEEHTYTETLEEGKGELIGGQRDEHGCLGPAGYSYDDIVKACIRSWELDTTQKLAATVAVDHLGPAYGTTILAVHSGSCEGCYTIEVSQNPDEPVFTNVTLENFEVV
;
A
#
# COMPACT_ATOMS: atom_id res chain seq x y z
N MET A 1 29.43 37.83 -60.45
CA MET A 1 28.85 36.49 -60.15
C MET A 1 28.82 36.18 -58.65
N PHE A 2 29.90 36.47 -57.91
CA PHE A 2 30.01 36.21 -56.45
C PHE A 2 28.93 36.83 -55.55
N LYS A 3 28.47 38.07 -55.82
CA LYS A 3 27.43 38.72 -54.99
C LYS A 3 26.09 37.99 -54.95
N LYS A 4 25.69 37.29 -56.03
CA LYS A 4 24.41 36.56 -56.08
C LYS A 4 24.43 35.31 -55.19
N ILE A 5 25.56 34.61 -55.12
CA ILE A 5 25.72 33.37 -54.33
C ILE A 5 25.66 33.66 -52.82
N VAL A 6 26.30 34.75 -52.36
CA VAL A 6 26.29 35.14 -50.94
C VAL A 6 24.86 35.50 -50.47
N THR A 7 24.06 36.17 -51.30
CA THR A 7 22.65 36.43 -50.98
C THR A 7 21.83 35.15 -50.89
N PHE A 8 22.01 34.17 -51.79
CA PHE A 8 21.27 32.90 -51.71
C PHE A 8 21.61 32.07 -50.46
N LEU A 9 22.88 32.09 -50.03
CA LEU A 9 23.30 31.40 -48.79
C LEU A 9 22.72 32.08 -47.54
N ALA A 10 22.65 33.41 -47.52
CA ALA A 10 22.03 34.14 -46.41
C ALA A 10 20.52 33.88 -46.30
N PHE A 11 19.80 33.84 -47.43
CA PHE A 11 18.36 33.50 -47.43
C PHE A 11 18.11 32.05 -47.02
N GLY A 12 18.96 31.11 -47.45
CA GLY A 12 18.88 29.71 -47.04
C GLY A 12 19.02 29.52 -45.53
N ALA A 13 19.97 30.21 -44.89
CA ALA A 13 20.18 30.14 -43.44
C ALA A 13 19.00 30.73 -42.64
N VAL A 14 18.40 31.82 -43.11
CA VAL A 14 17.22 32.43 -42.47
C VAL A 14 16.00 31.52 -42.57
N ILE A 15 15.73 30.95 -43.74
CA ILE A 15 14.61 30.01 -43.93
C ILE A 15 14.83 28.75 -43.10
N PHE A 16 16.04 28.20 -43.06
CA PHE A 16 16.33 27.02 -42.24
C PHE A 16 16.16 27.31 -40.75
N GLY A 17 16.59 28.49 -40.27
CA GLY A 17 16.37 28.94 -38.90
C GLY A 17 14.89 29.14 -38.56
N MET A 18 14.09 29.70 -39.49
CA MET A 18 12.64 29.87 -39.30
C MET A 18 11.89 28.53 -39.32
N VAL A 19 12.26 27.61 -40.22
CA VAL A 19 11.70 26.25 -40.26
C VAL A 19 12.09 25.48 -39.00
N TRP A 20 13.34 25.58 -38.54
CA TRP A 20 13.77 25.00 -37.27
C TRP A 20 12.99 25.58 -36.09
N LEU A 21 12.84 26.90 -36.02
CA LEU A 21 12.05 27.57 -34.96
C LEU A 21 10.59 27.12 -34.97
N PHE A 22 9.99 26.96 -36.15
CA PHE A 22 8.61 26.51 -36.29
C PHE A 22 8.44 25.03 -35.91
N LEU A 23 9.37 24.16 -36.34
CA LEU A 23 9.40 22.74 -35.95
C LEU A 23 9.69 22.58 -34.44
N TYR A 24 10.55 23.43 -33.87
CA TYR A 24 10.83 23.48 -32.44
C TYR A 24 9.59 23.93 -31.65
N GLN A 25 8.86 24.93 -32.13
CA GLN A 25 7.59 25.36 -31.50
C GLN A 25 6.52 24.29 -31.57
N GLN A 26 6.44 23.52 -32.66
CA GLN A 26 5.42 22.47 -32.79
C GLN A 26 5.64 21.31 -31.80
N SER A 27 6.88 21.06 -31.36
CA SER A 27 7.21 19.98 -30.41
C SER A 27 6.70 20.22 -28.97
N HIS A 28 6.32 21.45 -28.61
CA HIS A 28 5.95 21.81 -27.22
C HIS A 28 4.44 22.01 -26.99
N SER A 29 3.59 21.68 -27.97
CA SER A 29 2.14 21.64 -27.75
C SER A 29 1.74 20.34 -27.03
N HIS A 30 2.16 20.17 -25.79
CA HIS A 30 1.47 19.26 -24.88
C HIS A 30 0.11 19.88 -24.61
N THR A 31 -0.94 19.34 -25.21
CA THR A 31 -2.32 19.57 -24.77
C THR A 31 -2.40 19.10 -23.32
N SER A 32 -2.33 20.02 -22.36
CA SER A 32 -2.56 19.73 -20.95
C SER A 32 -4.03 19.34 -20.81
N HIS A 33 -4.31 18.05 -20.67
CA HIS A 33 -5.65 17.62 -20.26
C HIS A 33 -5.86 18.11 -18.82
N GLU A 34 -6.93 18.86 -18.58
CA GLU A 34 -7.27 19.35 -17.25
C GLU A 34 -7.87 18.20 -16.43
N VAL A 35 -7.00 17.47 -15.74
CA VAL A 35 -7.38 16.35 -14.87
C VAL A 35 -7.74 16.88 -13.48
N HIS A 36 -8.98 16.62 -13.03
CA HIS A 36 -9.47 17.09 -11.74
C HIS A 36 -10.29 16.05 -10.96
N ASP A 37 -10.64 14.93 -11.59
CA ASP A 37 -11.37 13.83 -10.97
C ASP A 37 -10.95 12.48 -11.55
N PHE A 38 -11.54 11.40 -11.04
CA PHE A 38 -11.24 10.04 -11.50
C PHE A 38 -11.54 9.86 -13.00
N LEU A 39 -12.66 10.40 -13.47
CA LEU A 39 -13.12 10.21 -14.85
C LEU A 39 -12.18 10.89 -15.84
N THR A 40 -11.83 12.15 -15.58
CA THR A 40 -10.86 12.91 -16.38
C THR A 40 -9.45 12.31 -16.30
N CYS A 41 -9.10 11.65 -15.21
CA CYS A 41 -7.84 10.92 -15.08
C CYS A 41 -7.82 9.66 -15.97
N GLU A 42 -8.89 8.88 -15.98
CA GLU A 42 -9.05 7.72 -16.88
C GLU A 42 -9.02 8.16 -18.36
N GLU A 43 -9.75 9.23 -18.70
CA GLU A 43 -9.76 9.81 -20.05
C GLU A 43 -8.38 10.33 -20.49
N ALA A 44 -7.59 10.87 -19.57
CA ALA A 44 -6.21 11.30 -19.82
C ALA A 44 -5.21 10.13 -19.97
N GLY A 45 -5.65 8.89 -19.77
CA GLY A 45 -4.80 7.69 -19.84
C GLY A 45 -4.00 7.44 -18.57
N GLY A 46 -4.49 7.90 -17.42
CA GLY A 46 -3.91 7.57 -16.11
C GLY A 46 -3.94 6.07 -15.80
N SER A 47 -3.06 5.63 -14.92
CA SER A 47 -3.01 4.24 -14.47
C SER A 47 -4.08 3.99 -13.41
N ILE A 48 -4.99 3.05 -13.69
CA ILE A 48 -6.06 2.67 -12.77
C ILE A 48 -5.56 1.58 -11.80
N LEU A 49 -5.79 1.80 -10.52
CA LEU A 49 -5.60 0.85 -9.43
C LEU A 49 -6.96 0.23 -9.07
N GLU A 50 -7.04 -1.09 -9.20
CA GLU A 50 -8.28 -1.88 -9.07
C GLU A 50 -8.71 -2.18 -7.62
N SER A 51 -8.14 -1.46 -6.63
CA SER A 51 -8.66 -1.51 -5.26
C SER A 51 -9.91 -0.67 -5.14
N TYR A 52 -10.91 -1.08 -4.36
CA TYR A 52 -12.16 -0.32 -4.20
C TYR A 52 -12.10 0.58 -2.95
N PRO A 53 -12.44 1.89 -3.04
CA PRO A 53 -12.79 2.64 -4.25
C PRO A 53 -11.60 2.79 -5.20
N ARG A 54 -11.87 2.71 -6.51
CA ARG A 54 -10.83 2.75 -7.56
C ARG A 54 -10.04 4.04 -7.46
N GLN A 55 -8.74 3.94 -7.67
CA GLN A 55 -7.85 5.09 -7.72
C GLN A 55 -7.25 5.18 -9.12
N CYS A 56 -7.16 6.39 -9.67
CA CYS A 56 -6.48 6.66 -10.92
C CYS A 56 -5.27 7.55 -10.64
N VAL A 57 -4.11 7.16 -11.14
CA VAL A 57 -2.85 7.92 -10.98
C VAL A 57 -2.50 8.53 -12.32
N TYR A 58 -2.36 9.86 -12.35
CA TYR A 58 -1.91 10.60 -13.53
C TYR A 58 -0.87 11.63 -13.10
N GLU A 59 0.30 11.58 -13.75
CA GLU A 59 1.50 12.29 -13.31
C GLU A 59 1.82 11.98 -11.83
N GLU A 60 1.75 12.98 -10.93
CA GLU A 60 2.00 12.83 -9.49
C GLU A 60 0.71 12.91 -8.65
N HIS A 61 -0.46 12.90 -9.29
CA HIS A 61 -1.75 13.03 -8.61
C HIS A 61 -2.50 11.70 -8.60
N THR A 62 -3.18 11.43 -7.49
CA THR A 62 -4.08 10.29 -7.33
C THR A 62 -5.50 10.78 -7.14
N TYR A 63 -6.41 10.31 -7.99
CA TYR A 63 -7.84 10.64 -7.97
C TYR A 63 -8.62 9.40 -7.55
N THR A 64 -9.46 9.50 -6.54
CA THR A 64 -10.30 8.39 -6.08
C THR A 64 -11.69 8.50 -6.69
N GLU A 65 -12.25 7.39 -7.15
CA GLU A 65 -13.62 7.30 -7.63
C GLU A 65 -14.59 7.71 -6.51
N THR A 66 -15.48 8.66 -6.80
CA THR A 66 -16.56 9.03 -5.89
C THR A 66 -17.59 7.90 -5.80
N LEU A 67 -17.78 7.38 -4.58
CA LEU A 67 -18.83 6.42 -4.30
C LEU A 67 -20.16 7.17 -4.09
N GLU A 68 -21.22 6.73 -4.75
CA GLU A 68 -22.56 7.24 -4.44
C GLU A 68 -22.97 6.82 -3.02
N GLU A 69 -23.70 7.70 -2.31
CA GLU A 69 -24.19 7.42 -0.96
C GLU A 69 -24.99 6.10 -0.93
N GLY A 70 -24.48 5.12 -0.18
CA GLY A 70 -25.11 3.82 0.00
C GLY A 70 -24.59 2.69 -0.91
N LYS A 71 -23.59 2.96 -1.77
CA LYS A 71 -22.94 1.91 -2.57
C LYS A 71 -21.49 1.69 -2.10
N GLY A 72 -21.30 0.65 -1.28
CA GLY A 72 -20.00 0.12 -0.88
C GLY A 72 -19.56 0.54 0.53
N GLU A 73 -19.67 -0.38 1.48
CA GLU A 73 -18.93 -0.26 2.74
C GLU A 73 -17.44 -0.35 2.42
N LEU A 74 -16.62 0.57 2.93
CA LEU A 74 -15.17 0.50 2.79
C LEU A 74 -14.68 -0.80 3.41
N ILE A 75 -14.26 -1.79 2.62
CA ILE A 75 -13.75 -3.06 3.14
C ILE A 75 -12.26 -2.90 3.47
N GLY A 76 -11.94 -3.00 4.75
CA GLY A 76 -10.60 -2.80 5.29
C GLY A 76 -10.62 -1.91 6.53
N GLY A 77 -9.89 -2.28 7.57
CA GLY A 77 -9.83 -1.52 8.82
C GLY A 77 -10.92 -1.86 9.85
N GLN A 78 -11.99 -2.57 9.47
CA GLN A 78 -13.02 -3.00 10.43
C GLN A 78 -12.44 -3.91 11.51
N ARG A 79 -12.83 -3.63 12.74
CA ARG A 79 -12.48 -4.43 13.91
C ARG A 79 -13.75 -4.98 14.57
N ASP A 80 -13.65 -6.19 15.10
CA ASP A 80 -14.70 -6.77 15.94
C ASP A 80 -14.68 -6.20 17.37
N GLU A 81 -15.54 -6.73 18.25
CA GLU A 81 -15.67 -6.29 19.65
C GLU A 81 -14.39 -6.51 20.48
N HIS A 82 -13.48 -7.36 20.01
CA HIS A 82 -12.20 -7.64 20.65
C HIS A 82 -11.04 -6.84 20.04
N GLY A 83 -11.31 -6.06 18.98
CA GLY A 83 -10.31 -5.28 18.27
C GLY A 83 -9.64 -6.02 17.12
N CYS A 84 -10.12 -7.21 16.76
CA CYS A 84 -9.50 -8.04 15.72
C CYS A 84 -9.83 -7.54 14.32
N LEU A 85 -8.80 -7.40 13.49
CA LEU A 85 -8.91 -6.91 12.13
C LEU A 85 -9.45 -8.02 11.20
N GLY A 86 -10.77 -8.20 11.21
CA GLY A 86 -11.50 -9.25 10.48
C GLY A 86 -11.22 -9.30 8.97
N PRO A 87 -11.18 -8.18 8.23
CA PRO A 87 -10.82 -8.17 6.81
C PRO A 87 -9.37 -8.62 6.54
N ALA A 88 -8.47 -8.45 7.52
CA ALA A 88 -7.13 -9.03 7.47
C ALA A 88 -7.13 -10.47 8.00
N GLY A 89 -8.27 -11.08 8.26
CA GLY A 89 -8.39 -12.48 8.63
C GLY A 89 -8.09 -12.80 10.10
N TYR A 90 -7.92 -11.79 10.95
CA TYR A 90 -7.79 -12.01 12.39
C TYR A 90 -9.15 -12.24 13.04
N SER A 91 -9.22 -13.23 13.91
CA SER A 91 -10.38 -13.48 14.78
C SER A 91 -9.92 -13.69 16.20
N TYR A 92 -10.74 -13.29 17.17
CA TYR A 92 -10.44 -13.53 18.58
C TYR A 92 -10.43 -15.03 18.92
N ASP A 93 -9.39 -15.49 19.60
CA ASP A 93 -9.28 -16.86 20.13
C ASP A 93 -9.34 -16.83 21.65
N ASP A 94 -10.30 -17.56 22.22
CA ASP A 94 -10.57 -17.58 23.66
C ASP A 94 -9.48 -18.26 24.50
N ILE A 95 -8.64 -19.09 23.91
CA ILE A 95 -7.55 -19.77 24.61
C ILE A 95 -6.31 -18.87 24.62
N VAL A 96 -6.02 -18.23 23.49
CA VAL A 96 -4.88 -17.31 23.36
C VAL A 96 -5.17 -15.94 23.99
N LYS A 97 -6.44 -15.56 24.12
CA LYS A 97 -6.89 -14.23 24.58
C LYS A 97 -6.33 -13.10 23.70
N ALA A 98 -6.22 -13.38 22.40
CA ALA A 98 -5.71 -12.46 21.40
C ALA A 98 -6.35 -12.74 20.03
N CYS A 99 -6.22 -11.76 19.15
CA CYS A 99 -6.54 -11.86 17.74
C CYS A 99 -5.48 -12.70 17.04
N ILE A 100 -5.90 -13.79 16.39
CA ILE A 100 -5.01 -14.69 15.67
C ILE A 100 -5.56 -15.02 14.29
N ARG A 101 -4.67 -15.44 13.40
CA ARG A 101 -5.02 -16.19 12.20
C ARG A 101 -4.86 -17.67 12.50
N SER A 102 -5.96 -18.33 12.87
CA SER A 102 -5.91 -19.72 13.35
C SER A 102 -5.29 -20.72 12.37
N TRP A 103 -5.24 -20.41 11.06
CA TRP A 103 -4.61 -21.27 10.04
C TRP A 103 -3.08 -21.11 9.96
N GLU A 104 -2.50 -20.11 10.60
CA GLU A 104 -1.04 -19.87 10.62
C GLU A 104 -0.37 -20.55 11.82
N LEU A 105 -1.14 -21.00 12.82
CA LEU A 105 -0.63 -21.56 14.07
C LEU A 105 -1.09 -23.00 14.29
N ASP A 106 -0.14 -23.89 14.60
CA ASP A 106 -0.45 -25.21 15.15
C ASP A 106 -0.85 -25.15 16.64
N THR A 107 -1.27 -26.28 17.21
CA THR A 107 -1.70 -26.37 18.61
C THR A 107 -0.60 -25.93 19.59
N THR A 108 0.65 -26.32 19.35
CA THR A 108 1.78 -25.98 20.22
C THR A 108 2.10 -24.50 20.13
N GLN A 109 2.09 -23.93 18.92
CA GLN A 109 2.28 -22.50 18.69
C GLN A 109 1.19 -21.66 19.33
N LYS A 110 -0.08 -22.12 19.33
CA LYS A 110 -1.16 -21.46 20.08
C LYS A 110 -0.89 -21.42 21.58
N LEU A 111 -0.41 -22.53 22.16
CA LEU A 111 -0.07 -22.58 23.59
C LEU A 111 1.13 -21.67 23.91
N ALA A 112 2.16 -21.65 23.07
CA ALA A 112 3.28 -20.72 23.19
C ALA A 112 2.81 -19.25 23.10
N ALA A 113 1.88 -18.94 22.19
CA ALA A 113 1.28 -17.62 22.08
C ALA A 113 0.47 -17.24 23.33
N THR A 114 -0.26 -18.18 23.96
CA THR A 114 -0.93 -17.94 25.26
C THR A 114 0.08 -17.49 26.32
N VAL A 115 1.24 -18.16 26.43
CA VAL A 115 2.29 -17.75 27.39
C VAL A 115 2.79 -16.33 27.11
N ALA A 116 2.97 -15.97 25.85
CA ALA A 116 3.38 -14.62 25.47
C ALA A 116 2.33 -13.57 25.84
N VAL A 117 1.04 -13.85 25.60
CA VAL A 117 -0.07 -12.94 25.95
C VAL A 117 -0.20 -12.80 27.47
N ASP A 118 -0.09 -13.90 28.22
CA ASP A 118 -0.13 -13.88 29.68
C ASP A 118 1.02 -13.07 30.28
N HIS A 119 2.22 -13.15 29.68
CA HIS A 119 3.38 -12.35 30.09
C HIS A 119 3.19 -10.85 29.87
N LEU A 120 2.63 -10.47 28.72
CA LEU A 120 2.42 -9.06 28.34
C LEU A 120 1.16 -8.44 28.98
N GLY A 121 0.21 -9.29 29.39
CA GLY A 121 -1.13 -8.91 29.83
C GLY A 121 -2.08 -8.79 28.63
N PRO A 122 -3.22 -9.51 28.62
CA PRO A 122 -4.20 -9.38 27.55
C PRO A 122 -4.80 -7.97 27.53
N ALA A 123 -4.94 -7.41 26.33
CA ALA A 123 -5.45 -6.07 26.10
C ALA A 123 -6.36 -6.06 24.87
N TYR A 124 -7.17 -5.01 24.73
CA TYR A 124 -8.00 -4.81 23.56
C TYR A 124 -7.13 -4.76 22.29
N GLY A 125 -7.47 -5.58 21.29
CA GLY A 125 -6.74 -5.66 20.03
C GLY A 125 -5.35 -6.31 20.12
N THR A 126 -4.99 -6.99 21.22
CA THR A 126 -3.76 -7.81 21.26
C THR A 126 -3.80 -8.79 20.10
N THR A 127 -2.80 -8.74 19.22
CA THR A 127 -2.75 -9.51 17.98
C THR A 127 -1.44 -10.28 17.88
N ILE A 128 -1.53 -11.58 17.64
CA ILE A 128 -0.35 -12.42 17.33
C ILE A 128 -0.05 -12.27 15.84
N LEU A 129 1.05 -11.58 15.52
CA LEU A 129 1.45 -11.34 14.14
C LEU A 129 2.13 -12.56 13.52
N ALA A 130 3.00 -13.21 14.29
CA ALA A 130 3.73 -14.39 13.86
C ALA A 130 4.23 -15.20 15.06
N VAL A 131 4.40 -16.51 14.87
CA VAL A 131 5.11 -17.40 15.79
C VAL A 131 6.16 -18.17 15.02
N HIS A 132 7.43 -17.89 15.30
CA HIS A 132 8.57 -18.54 14.66
C HIS A 132 9.15 -19.61 15.57
N SER A 133 9.28 -20.84 15.08
CA SER A 133 10.03 -21.90 15.78
C SER A 133 11.54 -21.61 15.69
N GLY A 134 12.23 -21.73 16.83
CA GLY A 134 13.66 -21.53 16.96
C GLY A 134 14.47 -22.78 16.61
N SER A 135 15.79 -22.71 16.83
CA SER A 135 16.72 -23.82 16.54
C SER A 135 16.69 -24.96 17.58
N CYS A 136 16.06 -24.74 18.74
CA CYS A 136 15.86 -25.74 19.79
C CYS A 136 14.40 -26.19 19.87
N GLU A 137 14.19 -27.41 20.37
CA GLU A 137 12.87 -27.91 20.72
C GLU A 137 12.26 -27.03 21.82
N GLY A 138 11.01 -26.61 21.65
CA GLY A 138 10.35 -25.69 22.58
C GLY A 138 10.82 -24.23 22.50
N CYS A 139 11.61 -23.85 21.50
CA CYS A 139 12.02 -22.46 21.32
C CYS A 139 11.09 -21.74 20.35
N TYR A 140 10.55 -20.61 20.76
CA TYR A 140 9.63 -19.81 19.94
C TYR A 140 9.96 -18.33 20.05
N THR A 141 9.77 -17.59 18.96
CA THR A 141 9.69 -16.12 18.97
C THR A 141 8.30 -15.73 18.52
N ILE A 142 7.55 -15.09 19.42
CA ILE A 142 6.18 -14.66 19.21
C ILE A 142 6.21 -13.14 19.01
N GLU A 143 5.74 -12.70 17.85
CA GLU A 143 5.58 -11.28 17.53
C GLU A 143 4.15 -10.85 17.89
N VAL A 144 4.04 -9.90 18.80
CA VAL A 144 2.75 -9.42 19.33
C VAL A 144 2.62 -7.93 19.04
N SER A 145 1.43 -7.52 18.60
CA SER A 145 1.02 -6.13 18.49
C SER A 145 -0.07 -5.83 19.51
N GLN A 146 0.09 -4.74 20.26
CA GLN A 146 -0.93 -4.21 21.18
C GLN A 146 -1.26 -2.76 20.82
N ASN A 147 -2.41 -2.26 21.27
CA ASN A 147 -2.91 -0.92 20.96
C ASN A 147 -3.22 -0.73 19.46
N PRO A 148 -4.40 -1.17 18.98
CA PRO A 148 -4.71 -1.22 17.56
C PRO A 148 -4.68 0.12 16.81
N ASP A 149 -4.82 1.25 17.52
CA ASP A 149 -4.79 2.60 16.95
C ASP A 149 -3.37 3.17 16.86
N GLU A 150 -2.50 2.78 17.79
CA GLU A 150 -1.07 3.14 17.83
C GLU A 150 -0.25 1.89 18.21
N PRO A 151 0.06 1.02 17.22
CA PRO A 151 0.54 -0.33 17.49
C PRO A 151 1.91 -0.34 18.14
N VAL A 152 1.99 -1.00 19.30
CA VAL A 152 3.23 -1.33 20.00
C VAL A 152 3.60 -2.76 19.66
N PHE A 153 4.76 -2.94 19.03
CA PHE A 153 5.28 -4.24 18.63
C PHE A 153 6.25 -4.77 19.68
N THR A 154 5.99 -5.99 20.17
CA THR A 154 6.81 -6.67 21.16
C THR A 154 7.11 -8.08 20.72
N ASN A 155 8.36 -8.50 20.83
CA ASN A 155 8.78 -9.86 20.58
C ASN A 155 8.99 -10.59 21.91
N VAL A 156 8.30 -11.70 22.10
CA VAL A 156 8.47 -12.58 23.27
C VAL A 156 9.20 -13.83 22.82
N THR A 157 10.34 -14.13 23.44
CA THR A 157 11.09 -15.35 23.16
C THR A 157 10.87 -16.35 24.28
N LEU A 158 10.51 -17.57 23.91
CA LEU A 158 10.43 -18.72 24.80
C LEU A 158 11.62 -19.65 24.53
N GLU A 159 12.19 -20.16 25.61
CA GLU A 159 13.24 -21.18 25.58
C GLU A 159 12.79 -22.38 26.40
N ASN A 160 12.99 -23.59 25.89
CA ASN A 160 12.59 -24.84 26.55
C ASN A 160 11.09 -24.90 26.93
N PHE A 161 10.21 -24.38 26.07
CA PHE A 161 8.76 -24.50 26.25
C PHE A 161 8.32 -25.96 26.06
N GLU A 162 7.70 -26.53 27.08
CA GLU A 162 7.12 -27.87 27.05
C GLU A 162 5.59 -27.77 27.14
N VAL A 163 4.91 -28.54 26.30
CA VAL A 163 3.45 -28.69 26.38
C VAL A 163 3.15 -29.66 27.52
N VAL A 164 2.60 -29.12 28.62
CA VAL A 164 2.22 -29.90 29.81
C VAL A 164 0.87 -30.59 29.61
#